data_AF-A0A956JZ67-F1
#
_entry.id   AF-A0A956JZ67-F1
#
_cell.length_a   1.000
_cell.length_b   1.000
_cell.length_c   1.000
_cell.angle_alpha   90.00
_cell.angle_beta   90.00
_cell.angle_gamma   90.00
#
_symmetry.space_group_name_H-M   'P 1'
#
loop_
_entity.id
_entity.type
_entity.pdbx_description
1 polymer ?
#
loop_
_entity_poly.entity_id
_entity_poly.type
_entity_poly.pdbx_seq_one_letter_code
_entity_poly.pdbx_strand_id
1 'polypeptide(L)'
;ASGTVPDDGALGDIDVPAPGTLELAVADDGGAPLYAAVVLEPADDATFAAVRGTFHGRWDECAPWLGPPHGGSPACNRVLVDPAGATVEVPAGTYDVYATAGPDHTLARQAGVTITGGETTTLAFTLSALDVVPAGWLTADLHVHGRASFDSSIPDPDRVRSFVAAGVQVIAATDHDFVRDYAETVADLGVGDRVRVMGGVETTQLIPWLDIPDEDLPRVIGHFNFWPIVPVPGQPRGGAPWDELVEPGSLFDRMAPLVGPDGLMMLNHPWDEPQSGRDLGYLRAIEFDPRRPIPDTVDGSRNGALLRVPGGGHRNIDWNVIEVQNGAGVDELVKTRPLWWSLISQGFVTAGVANSDSHGLTDASLGWGRTLVETGGDLAGFDVDGFDRAVRDGKTTGGSGVVVLIEVGPAAGPRRGPGLTPYRPSAGDVVAIEVRAAPWIPVDEVRVVTSTGVRVIASGNDLLHPADPFGAADVVRWQAQVPLADLVGGGDDWFVVEAGLPLPTYLDLDDDGVPDTGDNDGDGVVTVDDIEDPDDDSGPLRNPPDPARDATDDPRYLMTRVVPGAFPIGFTSPILI
;
A
#
# COMPACT_ATOMS: atom_id res chain seq x y z
N ALA A 1 3.87 -34.16 -8.85
CA ALA A 1 4.65 -35.20 -9.55
C ALA A 1 4.80 -34.80 -11.02
N SER A 2 6.00 -34.87 -11.59
CA SER A 2 6.27 -34.66 -13.02
C SER A 2 6.88 -35.93 -13.61
N GLY A 3 6.48 -36.35 -14.81
CA GLY A 3 7.03 -37.54 -15.46
C GLY A 3 6.50 -37.74 -16.88
N THR A 4 7.18 -38.59 -17.65
CA THR A 4 6.76 -38.98 -19.00
C THR A 4 5.64 -40.01 -18.89
N VAL A 5 4.50 -39.74 -19.54
CA VAL A 5 3.45 -40.76 -19.67
C VAL A 5 4.03 -41.89 -20.52
N PRO A 6 4.14 -43.13 -20.00
CA PRO A 6 4.67 -44.24 -20.77
C PRO A 6 3.77 -44.53 -21.98
N ASP A 7 4.36 -45.08 -23.05
CA ASP A 7 3.68 -45.31 -24.34
C ASP A 7 2.45 -46.24 -24.23
N ASP A 8 2.36 -47.04 -23.17
CA ASP A 8 1.23 -47.92 -22.86
C ASP A 8 0.14 -47.25 -22.00
N GLY A 9 0.34 -45.99 -21.61
CA GLY A 9 -0.56 -45.20 -20.78
C GLY A 9 -0.62 -45.63 -19.30
N ALA A 10 0.19 -46.60 -18.87
CA ALA A 10 0.15 -47.13 -17.51
C ALA A 10 1.08 -46.33 -16.58
N LEU A 11 0.54 -45.29 -15.93
CA LEU A 11 1.28 -44.43 -15.00
C LEU A 11 1.75 -45.12 -13.70
N GLY A 12 1.28 -46.33 -13.41
CA GLY A 12 1.53 -47.02 -12.14
C GLY A 12 0.81 -46.35 -10.96
N ASP A 13 1.16 -46.78 -9.75
CA ASP A 13 0.70 -46.13 -8.52
C ASP A 13 1.45 -44.81 -8.32
N ILE A 14 0.71 -43.74 -8.03
CA ILE A 14 1.28 -42.43 -7.69
C ILE A 14 1.26 -42.32 -6.17
N ASP A 15 2.43 -42.45 -5.54
CA ASP A 15 2.59 -42.22 -4.11
C ASP A 15 2.58 -40.71 -3.83
N VAL A 16 1.55 -40.25 -3.11
CA VAL A 16 1.44 -38.88 -2.62
C VAL A 16 1.79 -38.90 -1.13
N PRO A 17 2.84 -38.18 -0.69
CA PRO A 17 3.15 -38.06 0.73
C PRO A 17 1.95 -37.53 1.49
N ALA A 18 1.64 -38.14 2.64
CA ALA A 18 0.60 -37.62 3.51
C ALA A 18 1.01 -36.22 4.02
N PRO A 19 0.13 -35.21 3.98
CA PRO A 19 0.36 -33.96 4.69
C PRO A 19 0.33 -34.18 6.20
N GLY A 20 0.94 -33.27 6.95
CA GLY A 20 0.71 -33.14 8.39
C GLY A 20 -0.40 -32.13 8.66
N THR A 21 -1.08 -32.27 9.79
CA THR A 21 -2.09 -31.31 10.25
C THR A 21 -1.41 -30.29 11.17
N LEU A 22 -1.58 -29.00 10.89
CA LEU A 22 -1.11 -27.91 11.73
C LEU A 22 -2.28 -27.23 12.44
N GLU A 23 -2.26 -27.22 13.77
CA GLU A 23 -3.18 -26.46 14.62
C GLU A 23 -2.50 -25.18 15.10
N LEU A 24 -3.11 -24.03 14.80
CA LEU A 24 -2.56 -22.69 15.04
C LEU A 24 -3.42 -21.94 16.05
N ALA A 25 -2.76 -21.30 17.02
CA ALA A 25 -3.39 -20.34 17.93
C ALA A 25 -2.49 -19.11 18.10
N VAL A 26 -3.09 -17.92 18.12
CA VAL A 26 -2.38 -16.65 18.35
C VAL A 26 -3.12 -15.86 19.42
N ALA A 27 -2.39 -15.32 20.40
CA ALA A 27 -2.94 -14.56 21.50
C ALA A 27 -2.07 -13.35 21.87
N ASP A 28 -2.62 -12.42 22.64
CA ASP A 28 -1.87 -11.33 23.24
C ASP A 28 -1.12 -11.77 24.52
N ASP A 29 -0.36 -10.86 25.13
CA ASP A 29 0.37 -11.10 26.39
C ASP A 29 -0.55 -11.50 27.57
N GLY A 30 -1.83 -11.12 27.51
CA GLY A 30 -2.87 -11.48 28.47
C GLY A 30 -3.53 -12.84 28.20
N GLY A 31 -3.20 -13.49 27.09
CA GLY A 31 -3.81 -14.73 26.63
C GLY A 31 -5.16 -14.55 25.93
N ALA A 32 -5.56 -13.32 25.59
CA ALA A 32 -6.74 -13.09 24.78
C ALA A 32 -6.46 -13.46 23.32
N PRO A 33 -7.33 -14.24 22.66
CA PRO A 33 -7.08 -14.70 21.30
C PRO A 33 -7.18 -13.56 20.27
N LEU A 34 -6.35 -13.61 19.24
CA LEU A 34 -6.22 -12.58 18.21
C LEU A 34 -6.66 -13.10 16.83
N TYR A 35 -7.03 -12.15 15.95
CA TYR A 35 -6.95 -12.37 14.52
C TYR A 35 -5.50 -12.14 14.10
N ALA A 36 -4.95 -13.03 13.27
CA ALA A 36 -3.56 -12.96 12.83
C ALA A 36 -3.35 -13.59 11.46
N ALA A 37 -2.22 -13.31 10.84
CA ALA A 37 -1.70 -14.04 9.69
C ALA A 37 -0.49 -14.87 10.12
N VAL A 38 -0.46 -16.13 9.69
CA VAL A 38 0.67 -17.05 9.87
C VAL A 38 1.28 -17.36 8.51
N VAL A 39 2.60 -17.26 8.42
CA VAL A 39 3.37 -17.53 7.20
C VAL A 39 4.34 -18.67 7.44
N LEU A 40 4.36 -19.64 6.52
CA LEU A 40 5.23 -20.81 6.57
C LEU A 40 6.35 -20.67 5.55
N GLU A 41 7.59 -20.52 6.01
CA GLU A 41 8.76 -20.45 5.13
C GLU A 41 9.55 -21.76 5.21
N PRO A 42 9.90 -22.42 4.10
CA PRO A 42 10.77 -23.58 4.12
C PRO A 42 12.14 -23.24 4.73
N ALA A 43 12.51 -23.93 5.82
CA ALA A 43 13.75 -23.67 6.56
C ALA A 43 15.01 -24.19 5.86
N ASP A 44 14.86 -25.02 4.82
CA ASP A 44 15.95 -25.57 4.04
C ASP A 44 15.59 -25.74 2.55
N ASP A 45 16.61 -25.91 1.70
CA ASP A 45 16.46 -26.09 0.25
C ASP A 45 15.71 -27.38 -0.11
N ALA A 46 15.86 -28.42 0.69
CA ALA A 46 15.22 -29.71 0.45
C ALA A 46 13.70 -29.59 0.60
N THR A 47 13.25 -28.94 1.66
CA THR A 47 11.85 -28.63 1.93
C THR A 47 11.31 -27.69 0.86
N PHE A 48 12.03 -26.60 0.56
CA PHE A 48 11.61 -25.64 -0.48
C PHE A 48 11.37 -26.33 -1.83
N ALA A 49 12.35 -27.12 -2.30
CA ALA A 49 12.23 -27.84 -3.55
C ALA A 49 11.10 -28.88 -3.56
N ALA A 50 10.79 -29.47 -2.41
CA ALA A 50 9.74 -30.48 -2.27
C ALA A 50 8.32 -29.90 -2.20
N VAL A 51 8.17 -28.66 -1.71
CA VAL A 51 6.85 -28.08 -1.37
C VAL A 51 6.46 -26.88 -2.24
N ARG A 52 7.37 -26.43 -3.12
CA ARG A 52 7.06 -25.43 -4.13
C ARG A 52 6.04 -25.95 -5.14
N GLY A 53 5.14 -25.07 -5.56
CA GLY A 53 4.12 -25.37 -6.56
C GLY A 53 3.69 -24.12 -7.32
N THR A 54 2.93 -24.34 -8.38
CA THR A 54 2.26 -23.27 -9.15
C THR A 54 0.88 -23.77 -9.58
N PHE A 55 -0.01 -22.86 -9.99
CA PHE A 55 -1.33 -23.26 -10.49
C PHE A 55 -1.22 -23.71 -11.96
N HIS A 56 -1.31 -25.02 -12.20
CA HIS A 56 -1.19 -25.61 -13.56
C HIS A 56 0.14 -25.34 -14.30
N GLY A 57 1.25 -25.10 -13.59
CA GLY A 57 2.50 -24.73 -14.25
C GLY A 57 2.49 -23.30 -14.80
N ARG A 58 1.52 -22.49 -14.38
CA ARG A 58 1.32 -21.08 -14.74
C ARG A 58 1.21 -20.27 -13.45
N TRP A 59 1.36 -18.95 -13.56
CA TRP A 59 1.38 -18.02 -12.43
C TRP A 59 2.56 -18.25 -11.46
N ASP A 60 2.60 -17.45 -10.40
CA ASP A 60 3.71 -17.38 -9.47
C ASP A 60 3.94 -18.70 -8.73
N GLU A 61 5.22 -19.03 -8.56
CA GLU A 61 5.66 -20.14 -7.73
C GLU A 61 5.61 -19.71 -6.26
N CYS A 62 5.05 -20.57 -5.42
CA CYS A 62 5.10 -20.37 -3.98
C CYS A 62 5.40 -21.67 -3.24
N ALA A 63 6.01 -21.54 -2.06
CA ALA A 63 6.48 -22.65 -1.25
C ALA A 63 6.24 -22.36 0.25
N PRO A 64 5.44 -23.19 0.96
CA PRO A 64 4.61 -24.26 0.42
C PRO A 64 3.43 -23.72 -0.40
N TRP A 65 3.02 -24.49 -1.42
CA TRP A 65 1.74 -24.28 -2.09
C TRP A 65 0.60 -24.88 -1.26
N LEU A 66 -0.03 -24.11 -0.36
CA LEU A 66 -1.18 -24.58 0.43
C LEU A 66 -2.54 -24.30 -0.24
N GLY A 67 -2.59 -23.29 -1.11
CA GLY A 67 -3.79 -22.92 -1.85
C GLY A 67 -3.51 -21.86 -2.90
N PRO A 68 -4.50 -21.51 -3.75
CA PRO A 68 -4.33 -20.52 -4.81
C PRO A 68 -3.93 -19.14 -4.26
N PRO A 69 -2.93 -18.44 -4.84
CA PRO A 69 -2.44 -17.15 -4.33
C PRO A 69 -3.54 -16.08 -4.26
N HIS A 70 -4.37 -15.99 -5.31
CA HIS A 70 -5.46 -14.99 -5.40
C HIS A 70 -6.74 -15.42 -4.65
N GLY A 71 -6.74 -16.58 -4.00
CA GLY A 71 -7.90 -17.17 -3.34
C GLY A 71 -8.08 -16.72 -1.87
N GLY A 72 -8.95 -17.44 -1.16
CA GLY A 72 -9.09 -17.31 0.29
C GLY A 72 -7.99 -18.05 1.06
N SER A 73 -8.05 -17.99 2.39
CA SER A 73 -7.08 -18.67 3.25
C SER A 73 -7.31 -20.20 3.29
N PRO A 74 -6.26 -21.04 3.18
CA PRO A 74 -4.86 -20.66 2.98
C PRO A 74 -4.58 -20.24 1.53
N ALA A 75 -3.74 -19.22 1.36
CA ALA A 75 -3.30 -18.70 0.06
C ALA A 75 -1.78 -18.79 -0.01
N CYS A 76 -1.26 -19.64 -0.91
CA CYS A 76 0.16 -20.00 -0.94
C CYS A 76 0.69 -20.44 0.43
N ASN A 77 1.64 -19.73 1.01
CA ASN A 77 2.27 -20.04 2.29
C ASN A 77 1.60 -19.33 3.48
N ARG A 78 0.44 -18.69 3.27
CA ARG A 78 -0.24 -17.85 4.26
C ARG A 78 -1.53 -18.47 4.76
N VAL A 79 -1.77 -18.33 6.06
CA VAL A 79 -2.95 -18.83 6.77
C VAL A 79 -3.50 -17.73 7.68
N LEU A 80 -4.76 -17.37 7.51
CA LEU A 80 -5.47 -16.53 8.48
C LEU A 80 -5.87 -17.36 9.70
N VAL A 81 -5.64 -16.80 10.88
CA VAL A 81 -5.97 -17.39 12.17
C VAL A 81 -7.05 -16.54 12.83
N ASP A 82 -8.19 -17.16 13.13
CA ASP A 82 -9.29 -16.54 13.87
C ASP A 82 -9.06 -16.70 15.40
N PRO A 83 -9.82 -16.00 16.27
CA PRO A 83 -9.73 -16.20 17.71
C PRO A 83 -10.00 -17.63 18.21
N ALA A 84 -10.66 -18.45 17.38
CA ALA A 84 -10.87 -19.88 17.65
C ALA A 84 -9.67 -20.76 17.27
N GLY A 85 -8.63 -20.18 16.67
CA GLY A 85 -7.52 -20.88 16.02
C GLY A 85 -7.78 -21.19 14.54
N ALA A 86 -6.82 -21.85 13.92
CA ALA A 86 -6.94 -22.41 12.56
C ALA A 86 -6.38 -23.83 12.51
N THR A 87 -6.92 -24.65 11.62
CA THR A 87 -6.40 -25.98 11.32
C THR A 87 -6.17 -26.08 9.82
N VAL A 88 -4.96 -26.43 9.41
CA VAL A 88 -4.55 -26.47 8.00
C VAL A 88 -3.68 -27.70 7.74
N GLU A 89 -3.83 -28.28 6.56
CA GLU A 89 -2.95 -29.35 6.09
C GLU A 89 -1.71 -28.75 5.44
N VAL A 90 -0.53 -29.20 5.85
CA VAL A 90 0.76 -28.68 5.39
C VAL A 90 1.61 -29.86 4.89
N PRO A 91 2.27 -29.75 3.73
CA PRO A 91 3.23 -30.76 3.29
C PRO A 91 4.27 -31.08 4.37
N ALA A 92 4.73 -32.33 4.43
CA ALA A 92 5.77 -32.71 5.36
C ALA A 92 7.09 -31.98 5.00
N GLY A 93 7.81 -31.48 6.02
CA GLY A 93 9.00 -30.67 5.83
C GLY A 93 9.44 -29.94 7.09
N THR A 94 10.48 -29.13 6.97
CA THR A 94 10.96 -28.26 8.05
C THR A 94 10.69 -26.79 7.70
N TYR A 95 10.03 -26.06 8.61
CA TYR A 95 9.57 -24.70 8.36
C TYR A 95 10.00 -23.74 9.46
N ASP A 96 10.31 -22.51 9.07
CA ASP A 96 10.24 -21.36 9.95
C ASP A 96 8.83 -20.76 9.85
N VAL A 97 8.12 -20.71 10.99
CA VAL A 97 6.73 -20.26 11.04
C VAL A 97 6.67 -18.90 11.71
N TYR A 98 6.15 -17.92 10.99
CA TYR A 98 5.99 -16.54 11.44
C TYR A 98 4.51 -16.25 11.76
N ALA A 99 4.25 -15.42 12.77
CA ALA A 99 2.91 -14.94 13.08
C ALA A 99 2.92 -13.42 13.27
N THR A 100 1.95 -12.73 12.67
CA THR A 100 1.77 -11.26 12.77
C THR A 100 0.31 -10.89 12.98
N ALA A 101 0.09 -9.78 13.69
CA ALA A 101 -1.20 -9.10 13.81
C ALA A 101 -1.07 -7.64 13.29
N GLY A 102 -0.29 -7.47 12.22
CA GLY A 102 -0.02 -6.19 11.57
C GLY A 102 1.19 -5.46 12.15
N PRO A 103 1.47 -4.24 11.64
CA PRO A 103 2.62 -3.44 12.06
C PRO A 103 2.51 -2.90 13.49
N ASP A 104 1.33 -3.01 14.10
CA ASP A 104 1.06 -2.48 15.44
C ASP A 104 1.28 -3.55 16.52
N HIS A 105 1.90 -4.68 16.16
CA HIS A 105 2.27 -5.77 17.05
C HIS A 105 3.71 -6.25 16.79
N THR A 106 4.29 -6.94 17.78
CA THR A 106 5.53 -7.69 17.59
C THR A 106 5.37 -8.78 16.54
N LEU A 107 6.46 -9.17 15.89
CA LEU A 107 6.52 -10.39 15.08
C LEU A 107 6.87 -11.57 15.98
N ALA A 108 6.26 -12.75 15.76
CA ALA A 108 6.70 -13.98 16.40
C ALA A 108 7.26 -14.96 15.37
N ARG A 109 8.25 -15.77 15.79
CA ARG A 109 8.86 -16.83 14.97
C ARG A 109 9.05 -18.10 15.79
N GLN A 110 8.69 -19.24 15.21
CA GLN A 110 9.16 -20.55 15.64
C GLN A 110 10.00 -21.17 14.52
N ALA A 111 11.29 -21.33 14.77
CA ALA A 111 12.24 -21.77 13.76
C ALA A 111 12.42 -23.30 13.73
N GLY A 112 12.62 -23.86 12.55
CA GLY A 112 12.94 -25.28 12.38
C GLY A 112 11.84 -26.25 12.83
N VAL A 113 10.57 -25.86 12.71
CA VAL A 113 9.42 -26.72 13.02
C VAL A 113 9.33 -27.86 12.02
N THR A 114 9.45 -29.11 12.49
CA THR A 114 9.26 -30.29 11.64
C THR A 114 7.78 -30.67 11.61
N ILE A 115 7.20 -30.69 10.40
CA ILE A 115 5.86 -31.20 10.15
C ILE A 115 5.99 -32.61 9.56
N THR A 116 5.45 -33.60 10.26
CA THR A 116 5.46 -35.00 9.84
C THR A 116 4.13 -35.38 9.20
N GLY A 117 4.18 -36.07 8.06
CA GLY A 117 2.99 -36.55 7.36
C GLY A 117 2.14 -37.50 8.21
N GLY A 118 0.84 -37.23 8.29
CA GLY A 118 -0.14 -38.00 9.07
C GLY A 118 -0.16 -37.70 10.56
N GLU A 119 0.66 -36.76 11.04
CA GLU A 119 0.71 -36.33 12.44
C GLU A 119 0.13 -34.92 12.61
N THR A 120 -0.31 -34.61 13.83
CA THR A 120 -0.75 -33.26 14.21
C THR A 120 0.37 -32.52 14.93
N THR A 121 0.69 -31.31 14.47
CA THR A 121 1.59 -30.36 15.12
C THR A 121 0.77 -29.18 15.62
N THR A 122 0.95 -28.76 16.87
CA THR A 122 0.25 -27.60 17.45
C THR A 122 1.25 -26.48 17.70
N LEU A 123 1.01 -25.30 17.15
CA LEU A 123 1.81 -24.10 17.38
C LEU A 123 0.94 -23.00 18.02
N ALA A 124 1.46 -22.42 19.10
CA ALA A 124 0.87 -21.26 19.75
C ALA A 124 1.86 -20.09 19.70
N PHE A 125 1.36 -18.90 19.39
CA PHE A 125 2.14 -17.67 19.33
C PHE A 125 1.57 -16.61 20.28
N THR A 126 2.44 -15.76 20.80
CA THR A 126 2.09 -14.59 21.59
C THR A 126 2.61 -13.35 20.88
N LEU A 127 1.75 -12.35 20.69
CA LEU A 127 2.09 -11.07 20.07
C LEU A 127 1.79 -9.92 21.03
N SER A 128 2.76 -9.07 21.31
CA SER A 128 2.57 -7.87 22.14
C SER A 128 2.14 -6.69 21.27
N ALA A 129 1.19 -5.89 21.75
CA ALA A 129 0.81 -4.64 21.09
C ALA A 129 1.92 -3.58 21.21
N LEU A 130 2.08 -2.76 20.18
CA LEU A 130 3.10 -1.72 20.09
C LEU A 130 2.46 -0.33 19.97
N ASP A 131 3.06 0.68 20.60
CA ASP A 131 2.62 2.08 20.49
C ASP A 131 3.12 2.73 19.18
N VAL A 132 2.84 2.09 18.03
CA VAL A 132 3.21 2.59 16.70
C VAL A 132 2.22 3.66 16.25
N VAL A 133 0.92 3.40 16.40
CA VAL A 133 -0.16 4.33 16.06
C VAL A 133 -0.53 5.17 17.29
N PRO A 134 -0.36 6.50 17.26
CA PRO A 134 -0.70 7.34 18.41
C PRO A 134 -2.20 7.40 18.67
N ALA A 135 -2.58 7.70 19.92
CA ALA A 135 -3.97 7.99 20.26
C ALA A 135 -4.52 9.17 19.42
N GLY A 136 -5.79 9.07 19.01
CA GLY A 136 -6.44 10.06 18.16
C GLY A 136 -6.20 9.87 16.66
N TRP A 137 -5.41 8.85 16.27
CA TRP A 137 -5.20 8.46 14.89
C TRP A 137 -5.94 7.15 14.59
N LEU A 138 -6.44 7.02 13.36
CA LEU A 138 -7.01 5.77 12.83
C LEU A 138 -6.20 5.29 11.64
N THR A 139 -5.96 3.98 11.55
CA THR A 139 -5.36 3.34 10.37
C THR A 139 -6.42 3.08 9.32
N ALA A 140 -6.07 3.32 8.05
CA ALA A 140 -6.97 3.18 6.93
C ALA A 140 -6.29 2.60 5.69
N ASP A 141 -7.08 1.86 4.91
CA ASP A 141 -6.74 1.42 3.57
C ASP A 141 -7.90 1.82 2.65
N LEU A 142 -7.66 2.81 1.79
CA LEU A 142 -8.69 3.52 1.03
C LEU A 142 -8.74 3.08 -0.45
N HIS A 143 -8.04 1.98 -0.77
CA HIS A 143 -8.01 1.36 -2.08
C HIS A 143 -7.89 -0.16 -1.92
N VAL A 144 -8.99 -0.89 -2.01
CA VAL A 144 -9.01 -2.35 -1.84
C VAL A 144 -10.08 -3.02 -2.71
N HIS A 145 -9.78 -4.25 -3.14
CA HIS A 145 -10.64 -5.02 -4.06
C HIS A 145 -11.11 -6.33 -3.47
N GLY A 146 -12.41 -6.56 -3.44
CA GLY A 146 -13.00 -7.80 -2.95
C GLY A 146 -13.62 -8.61 -4.07
N ARG A 147 -14.48 -9.55 -3.67
CA ARG A 147 -15.12 -10.49 -4.58
C ARG A 147 -15.94 -9.84 -5.71
N ALA A 148 -16.36 -8.59 -5.54
CA ALA A 148 -17.21 -7.93 -6.53
C ALA A 148 -16.39 -7.31 -7.67
N SER A 149 -15.10 -7.05 -7.46
CA SER A 149 -14.17 -6.66 -8.50
C SER A 149 -13.92 -7.78 -9.52
N PHE A 150 -13.57 -7.44 -10.76
CA PHE A 150 -13.38 -8.41 -11.83
C PHE A 150 -12.00 -9.12 -11.78
N ASP A 151 -11.07 -8.63 -10.98
CA ASP A 151 -9.69 -9.09 -10.83
C ASP A 151 -9.34 -9.59 -9.43
N SER A 152 -10.32 -9.67 -8.53
CA SER A 152 -10.14 -10.20 -7.17
C SER A 152 -11.00 -11.45 -6.98
N SER A 153 -10.40 -12.49 -6.39
CA SER A 153 -11.09 -13.77 -6.13
C SER A 153 -11.13 -14.16 -4.65
N ILE A 154 -10.70 -13.25 -3.77
CA ILE A 154 -10.73 -13.45 -2.33
C ILE A 154 -12.18 -13.41 -1.79
N PRO A 155 -12.60 -14.36 -0.94
CA PRO A 155 -13.89 -14.31 -0.27
C PRO A 155 -13.98 -13.13 0.71
N ASP A 156 -15.15 -12.47 0.79
CA ASP A 156 -15.33 -11.33 1.70
C ASP A 156 -15.02 -11.66 3.17
N PRO A 157 -15.38 -12.84 3.74
CA PRO A 157 -15.00 -13.16 5.12
C PRO A 157 -13.50 -13.16 5.34
N ASP A 158 -12.72 -13.66 4.38
CA ASP A 158 -11.26 -13.69 4.48
C ASP A 158 -10.66 -12.30 4.28
N ARG A 159 -11.26 -11.49 3.41
CA ARG A 159 -10.92 -10.08 3.24
C ARG A 159 -11.12 -9.26 4.53
N VAL A 160 -12.27 -9.43 5.19
CA VAL A 160 -12.53 -8.75 6.47
C VAL A 160 -11.60 -9.26 7.57
N ARG A 161 -11.37 -10.58 7.66
CA ARG A 161 -10.40 -11.16 8.60
C ARG A 161 -9.00 -10.61 8.38
N SER A 162 -8.57 -10.44 7.13
CA SER A 162 -7.24 -9.90 6.84
C SER A 162 -7.12 -8.43 7.24
N PHE A 163 -8.16 -7.60 7.09
CA PHE A 163 -8.16 -6.22 7.62
C PHE A 163 -7.95 -6.20 9.13
N VAL A 164 -8.72 -7.02 9.84
CA VAL A 164 -8.63 -7.13 11.30
C VAL A 164 -7.27 -7.69 11.74
N ALA A 165 -6.75 -8.68 11.03
CA ALA A 165 -5.43 -9.25 11.29
C ALA A 165 -4.29 -8.28 10.98
N ALA A 166 -4.44 -7.38 10.00
CA ALA A 166 -3.44 -6.36 9.68
C ALA A 166 -3.54 -5.10 10.58
N GLY A 167 -4.56 -5.02 11.45
CA GLY A 167 -4.79 -3.85 12.31
C GLY A 167 -5.34 -2.64 11.56
N VAL A 168 -5.99 -2.83 10.41
CA VAL A 168 -6.63 -1.73 9.67
C VAL A 168 -8.01 -1.43 10.26
N GLN A 169 -8.24 -0.18 10.62
CA GLN A 169 -9.45 0.24 11.34
C GLN A 169 -10.54 0.80 10.43
N VAL A 170 -10.18 1.40 9.28
CA VAL A 170 -11.12 2.01 8.33
C VAL A 170 -10.80 1.55 6.91
N ILE A 171 -11.81 1.11 6.17
CA ILE A 171 -11.67 0.64 4.80
C ILE A 171 -12.61 1.42 3.89
N ALA A 172 -12.13 1.84 2.71
CA ALA A 172 -13.01 2.18 1.59
C ALA A 172 -13.02 0.99 0.61
N ALA A 173 -14.16 0.33 0.45
CA ALA A 173 -14.30 -0.82 -0.43
C ALA A 173 -14.50 -0.34 -1.88
N THR A 174 -13.46 -0.43 -2.70
CA THR A 174 -13.40 0.25 -4.01
C THR A 174 -13.34 -0.75 -5.16
N ASP A 175 -14.15 -1.81 -5.09
CA ASP A 175 -14.29 -2.80 -6.17
C ASP A 175 -14.50 -2.11 -7.55
N HIS A 176 -13.83 -2.61 -8.60
CA HIS A 176 -13.90 -2.02 -9.93
C HIS A 176 -15.34 -1.94 -10.47
N ASP A 177 -15.77 -0.72 -10.77
CA ASP A 177 -17.08 -0.38 -11.33
C ASP A 177 -18.28 -1.02 -10.61
N PHE A 178 -18.14 -1.37 -9.33
CA PHE A 178 -19.20 -2.01 -8.56
C PHE A 178 -19.21 -1.52 -7.11
N VAL A 179 -20.29 -0.86 -6.69
CA VAL A 179 -20.38 -0.37 -5.30
C VAL A 179 -20.74 -1.51 -4.34
N ARG A 180 -19.85 -1.77 -3.37
CA ARG A 180 -20.03 -2.71 -2.26
C ARG A 180 -19.39 -2.15 -0.98
N ASP A 181 -19.77 -2.63 0.20
CA ASP A 181 -19.32 -2.06 1.48
C ASP A 181 -18.89 -3.08 2.55
N TYR A 182 -18.89 -4.40 2.29
CA TYR A 182 -18.60 -5.49 3.24
C TYR A 182 -19.35 -5.44 4.60
N ALA A 183 -20.37 -4.60 4.77
CA ALA A 183 -20.94 -4.31 6.08
C ALA A 183 -21.63 -5.54 6.71
N GLU A 184 -22.30 -6.35 5.89
CA GLU A 184 -22.90 -7.63 6.32
C GLU A 184 -21.83 -8.60 6.84
N THR A 185 -20.69 -8.71 6.15
CA THR A 185 -19.59 -9.59 6.55
C THR A 185 -18.95 -9.14 7.87
N VAL A 186 -18.76 -7.84 8.06
CA VAL A 186 -18.27 -7.28 9.34
C VAL A 186 -19.22 -7.62 10.49
N ALA A 187 -20.53 -7.51 10.26
CA ALA A 187 -21.55 -7.85 11.25
C ALA A 187 -21.58 -9.34 11.58
N ASP A 188 -21.52 -10.20 10.57
CA ASP A 188 -21.53 -11.67 10.71
C ASP A 188 -20.30 -12.20 11.47
N LEU A 189 -19.13 -11.59 11.24
CA LEU A 189 -17.91 -11.90 11.97
C LEU A 189 -17.86 -11.28 13.37
N GLY A 190 -18.73 -10.30 13.66
CA GLY A 190 -18.78 -9.63 14.96
C GLY A 190 -17.56 -8.75 15.25
N VAL A 191 -16.90 -8.23 14.21
CA VAL A 191 -15.64 -7.47 14.30
C VAL A 191 -15.81 -5.96 14.12
N GLY A 192 -17.04 -5.47 14.24
CA GLY A 192 -17.33 -4.04 14.10
C GLY A 192 -16.62 -3.18 15.14
N ASP A 193 -16.21 -3.71 16.29
CA ASP A 193 -15.39 -2.95 17.25
C ASP A 193 -13.93 -2.76 16.80
N ARG A 194 -13.51 -3.45 15.73
CA ARG A 194 -12.12 -3.46 15.22
C ARG A 194 -11.98 -2.81 13.84
N VAL A 195 -13.01 -2.91 12.99
CA VAL A 195 -12.97 -2.36 11.63
C VAL A 195 -14.29 -1.68 11.25
N ARG A 196 -14.18 -0.55 10.55
CA ARG A 196 -15.26 0.18 9.88
C ARG A 196 -15.04 0.10 8.37
N VAL A 197 -16.14 -0.04 7.65
CA VAL A 197 -16.13 -0.17 6.20
C VAL A 197 -17.04 0.90 5.61
N MET A 198 -16.53 1.58 4.60
CA MET A 198 -17.24 2.55 3.78
C MET A 198 -17.39 1.94 2.40
N GLY A 199 -18.59 2.00 1.83
CA GLY A 199 -18.75 1.63 0.43
C GLY A 199 -18.03 2.64 -0.47
N GLY A 200 -17.50 2.16 -1.57
CA GLY A 200 -16.82 2.99 -2.56
C GLY A 200 -16.87 2.33 -3.93
N VAL A 201 -16.11 2.88 -4.86
CA VAL A 201 -15.89 2.31 -6.19
C VAL A 201 -14.59 2.83 -6.76
N GLU A 202 -13.82 1.97 -7.42
CA GLU A 202 -12.80 2.38 -8.37
C GLU A 202 -13.42 2.39 -9.76
N THR A 203 -13.47 3.56 -10.40
CA THR A 203 -13.96 3.64 -11.79
C THR A 203 -12.83 3.29 -12.74
N THR A 204 -13.08 2.37 -13.66
CA THR A 204 -12.07 1.82 -14.56
C THR A 204 -12.60 1.78 -15.99
N GLN A 205 -12.34 2.87 -16.72
CA GLN A 205 -12.77 2.96 -18.11
C GLN A 205 -12.01 1.97 -19.00
N LEU A 206 -12.75 1.29 -19.87
CA LEU A 206 -12.25 0.27 -20.79
C LEU A 206 -12.34 0.68 -22.25
N ILE A 207 -13.02 1.78 -22.58
CA ILE A 207 -13.25 2.19 -23.98
C ILE A 207 -12.34 3.38 -24.30
N PRO A 208 -11.25 3.21 -25.08
CA PRO A 208 -10.39 4.32 -25.46
C PRO A 208 -11.16 5.34 -26.31
N TRP A 209 -11.10 6.60 -25.90
CA TRP A 209 -11.87 7.68 -26.53
C TRP A 209 -11.24 9.06 -26.38
N LEU A 210 -10.39 9.24 -25.37
CA LEU A 210 -9.80 10.52 -25.03
C LEU A 210 -8.77 10.88 -26.09
N ASP A 211 -8.98 12.03 -26.72
CA ASP A 211 -8.03 12.63 -27.65
C ASP A 211 -6.99 13.43 -26.85
N ILE A 212 -5.73 13.07 -27.02
CA ILE A 212 -4.59 13.70 -26.37
C ILE A 212 -3.76 14.41 -27.44
N PRO A 213 -3.36 15.68 -27.23
CA PRO A 213 -2.54 16.40 -28.19
C PRO A 213 -1.27 15.63 -28.53
N ASP A 214 -0.98 15.48 -29.83
CA ASP A 214 0.21 14.81 -30.35
C ASP A 214 0.28 13.29 -30.08
N GLU A 215 -0.85 12.63 -29.81
CA GLU A 215 -0.99 11.18 -29.67
C GLU A 215 -1.87 10.61 -30.79
N ASP A 216 -1.45 9.48 -31.38
CA ASP A 216 -2.16 8.85 -32.50
C ASP A 216 -3.24 7.85 -32.04
N LEU A 217 -3.11 7.29 -30.83
CA LEU A 217 -4.02 6.31 -30.24
C LEU A 217 -4.88 6.93 -29.13
N PRO A 218 -6.21 6.77 -29.17
CA PRO A 218 -7.07 7.27 -28.12
C PRO A 218 -6.74 6.59 -26.78
N ARG A 219 -6.91 7.34 -25.68
CA ARG A 219 -6.62 6.91 -24.32
C ARG A 219 -7.89 6.72 -23.49
N VAL A 220 -7.77 6.12 -22.32
CA VAL A 220 -8.74 6.24 -21.23
C VAL A 220 -8.19 7.20 -20.17
N ILE A 221 -8.95 7.45 -19.11
CA ILE A 221 -8.58 8.47 -18.11
C ILE A 221 -7.82 7.89 -16.91
N GLY A 222 -7.41 6.62 -16.94
CA GLY A 222 -6.91 5.95 -15.73
C GLY A 222 -8.01 5.68 -14.70
N HIS A 223 -7.60 5.36 -13.48
CA HIS A 223 -8.50 4.99 -12.39
C HIS A 223 -8.71 6.10 -11.36
N PHE A 224 -9.92 6.12 -10.78
CA PHE A 224 -10.29 7.05 -9.71
C PHE A 224 -11.16 6.35 -8.66
N ASN A 225 -10.83 6.52 -7.39
CA ASN A 225 -11.68 6.08 -6.28
C ASN A 225 -12.65 7.14 -5.82
N PHE A 226 -13.84 6.68 -5.42
CA PHE A 226 -14.90 7.51 -4.86
C PHE A 226 -15.50 6.85 -3.63
N TRP A 227 -15.52 7.57 -2.49
CA TRP A 227 -16.16 7.11 -1.26
C TRP A 227 -16.63 8.31 -0.43
N PRO A 228 -17.57 8.15 0.51
CA PRO A 228 -18.36 6.97 0.77
C PRO A 228 -19.53 6.91 -0.20
N ILE A 229 -19.90 5.72 -0.67
CA ILE A 229 -21.07 5.48 -1.52
C ILE A 229 -21.89 4.36 -0.89
N VAL A 230 -23.19 4.58 -0.78
CA VAL A 230 -24.13 3.57 -0.28
C VAL A 230 -24.47 2.61 -1.42
N PRO A 231 -24.22 1.29 -1.28
CA PRO A 231 -24.63 0.31 -2.28
C PRO A 231 -26.15 0.30 -2.47
N VAL A 232 -26.60 0.09 -3.71
CA VAL A 232 -28.02 -0.02 -4.08
C VAL A 232 -28.30 -1.43 -4.62
N PRO A 233 -28.66 -2.40 -3.74
CA PRO A 233 -28.86 -3.79 -4.14
C PRO A 233 -29.85 -3.97 -5.29
N GLY A 234 -29.47 -4.78 -6.27
CA GLY A 234 -30.29 -5.10 -7.44
C GLY A 234 -30.23 -4.07 -8.57
N GLN A 235 -29.56 -2.93 -8.39
CA GLN A 235 -29.20 -2.05 -9.50
C GLN A 235 -27.95 -2.58 -10.23
N PRO A 236 -27.78 -2.27 -11.52
CA PRO A 236 -26.52 -2.50 -12.22
C PRO A 236 -25.35 -1.91 -11.41
N ARG A 237 -24.21 -2.62 -11.38
CA ARG A 237 -22.97 -2.13 -10.75
C ARG A 237 -23.11 -1.72 -9.27
N GLY A 238 -24.06 -2.31 -8.54
CA GLY A 238 -24.33 -1.93 -7.15
C GLY A 238 -24.83 -0.49 -6.98
N GLY A 239 -25.28 0.18 -8.05
CA GLY A 239 -25.65 1.59 -8.05
C GLY A 239 -24.58 2.55 -8.60
N ALA A 240 -23.40 2.06 -9.00
CA ALA A 240 -22.41 2.90 -9.67
C ALA A 240 -22.98 3.46 -10.99
N PRO A 241 -22.75 4.75 -11.30
CA PRO A 241 -23.14 5.31 -12.58
C PRO A 241 -22.28 4.74 -13.71
N TRP A 242 -22.71 4.99 -14.95
CA TRP A 242 -21.86 4.76 -16.11
C TRP A 242 -20.69 5.74 -16.10
N ASP A 243 -19.48 5.23 -16.28
CA ASP A 243 -18.21 5.93 -16.12
C ASP A 243 -17.43 6.03 -17.44
N GLU A 244 -17.76 5.26 -18.48
CA GLU A 244 -17.06 5.33 -19.76
C GLU A 244 -17.32 6.62 -20.54
N LEU A 245 -16.38 6.96 -21.42
CA LEU A 245 -16.48 8.05 -22.38
C LEU A 245 -16.66 9.42 -21.72
N VAL A 246 -16.06 9.61 -20.54
CA VAL A 246 -16.05 10.90 -19.85
C VAL A 246 -14.68 11.23 -19.27
N GLU A 247 -14.30 12.49 -19.38
CA GLU A 247 -13.10 13.01 -18.73
C GLU A 247 -13.31 13.10 -17.20
N PRO A 248 -12.23 13.16 -16.40
CA PRO A 248 -12.33 13.15 -14.95
C PRO A 248 -13.28 14.21 -14.38
N GLY A 249 -13.26 15.46 -14.87
CA GLY A 249 -14.17 16.50 -14.38
C GLY A 249 -15.66 16.18 -14.58
N SER A 250 -16.01 15.51 -15.69
CA SER A 250 -17.39 15.05 -15.95
C SER A 250 -17.74 13.85 -15.07
N LEU A 251 -16.76 12.99 -14.79
CA LEU A 251 -16.92 11.88 -13.85
C LEU A 251 -17.13 12.41 -12.43
N PHE A 252 -16.36 13.39 -11.98
CA PHE A 252 -16.51 14.07 -10.70
C PHE A 252 -17.90 14.71 -10.57
N ASP A 253 -18.40 15.37 -11.64
CA ASP A 253 -19.78 15.89 -11.69
C ASP A 253 -20.84 14.79 -11.50
N ARG A 254 -20.61 13.59 -12.03
CA ARG A 254 -21.51 12.43 -11.87
C ARG A 254 -21.45 11.83 -10.47
N MET A 255 -20.26 11.79 -9.87
CA MET A 255 -20.00 11.13 -8.59
C MET A 255 -20.28 12.03 -7.39
N ALA A 256 -20.13 13.35 -7.50
CA ALA A 256 -20.32 14.30 -6.40
C ALA A 256 -21.66 14.15 -5.64
N PRO A 257 -22.82 13.92 -6.30
CA PRO A 257 -24.08 13.71 -5.58
C PRO A 257 -24.14 12.39 -4.80
N LEU A 258 -23.31 11.40 -5.14
CA LEU A 258 -23.26 10.09 -4.50
C LEU A 258 -22.34 10.09 -3.28
N VAL A 259 -21.17 10.73 -3.38
CA VAL A 259 -20.20 10.83 -2.29
C VAL A 259 -20.54 11.94 -1.27
N GLY A 260 -21.35 12.92 -1.68
CA GLY A 260 -21.76 14.02 -0.80
C GLY A 260 -20.69 15.11 -0.62
N PRO A 261 -20.96 16.12 0.23
CA PRO A 261 -20.10 17.31 0.35
C PRO A 261 -18.73 17.02 0.97
N ASP A 262 -18.65 16.02 1.84
CA ASP A 262 -17.44 15.65 2.56
C ASP A 262 -16.75 14.41 1.97
N GLY A 263 -17.41 13.65 1.10
CA GLY A 263 -16.82 12.48 0.45
C GLY A 263 -15.64 12.81 -0.47
N LEU A 264 -14.86 11.79 -0.78
CA LEU A 264 -13.56 11.89 -1.43
C LEU A 264 -13.63 11.41 -2.87
N MET A 265 -12.81 12.07 -3.69
CA MET A 265 -12.41 11.68 -5.02
C MET A 265 -10.88 11.55 -5.01
N MET A 266 -10.36 10.37 -5.34
CA MET A 266 -8.93 10.10 -5.32
C MET A 266 -8.43 9.81 -6.72
N LEU A 267 -7.27 10.39 -7.05
CA LEU A 267 -6.47 9.95 -8.19
C LEU A 267 -5.63 8.74 -7.75
N ASN A 268 -5.89 7.59 -8.34
CA ASN A 268 -5.19 6.34 -8.05
C ASN A 268 -3.91 6.25 -8.88
N HIS A 269 -2.90 5.54 -8.35
CA HIS A 269 -1.65 5.12 -9.03
C HIS A 269 -1.34 5.91 -10.33
N PRO A 270 -1.04 7.22 -10.21
CA PRO A 270 -1.21 8.20 -11.30
C PRO A 270 -0.30 7.99 -12.50
N TRP A 271 0.75 7.18 -12.32
CA TRP A 271 1.75 6.86 -13.33
C TRP A 271 1.83 5.36 -13.65
N ASP A 272 0.80 4.58 -13.32
CA ASP A 272 0.86 3.15 -13.58
C ASP A 272 0.72 2.82 -15.07
N GLU A 273 1.37 1.72 -15.44
CA GLU A 273 1.55 1.30 -16.83
C GLU A 273 0.25 0.81 -17.45
N PRO A 274 0.01 1.03 -18.77
CA PRO A 274 -1.17 0.51 -19.42
C PRO A 274 -1.22 -1.02 -19.37
N GLN A 275 -2.38 -1.57 -18.97
CA GLN A 275 -2.58 -3.01 -18.91
C GLN A 275 -3.67 -3.46 -19.89
N SER A 276 -3.38 -4.45 -20.74
CA SER A 276 -4.33 -4.94 -21.75
C SER A 276 -4.93 -3.84 -22.65
N GLY A 277 -4.14 -2.81 -22.96
CA GLY A 277 -4.55 -1.69 -23.84
C GLY A 277 -5.43 -0.63 -23.17
N ARG A 278 -5.50 -0.59 -21.84
CA ARG A 278 -6.15 0.46 -21.05
C ARG A 278 -5.11 1.17 -20.18
N ASP A 279 -5.15 2.49 -20.11
CA ASP A 279 -4.29 3.26 -19.22
C ASP A 279 -4.78 3.13 -17.76
N LEU A 280 -3.87 2.88 -16.83
CA LEU A 280 -4.17 2.77 -15.39
C LEU A 280 -3.96 4.12 -14.69
N GLY A 281 -2.83 4.78 -14.93
CA GLY A 281 -2.53 6.11 -14.39
C GLY A 281 -3.00 7.27 -15.28
N TYR A 282 -3.83 8.18 -14.75
CA TYR A 282 -4.33 9.33 -15.52
C TYR A 282 -3.23 10.28 -15.99
N LEU A 283 -2.25 10.59 -15.13
CA LEU A 283 -1.19 11.56 -15.45
C LEU A 283 -0.27 10.99 -16.54
N ARG A 284 -0.01 9.69 -16.51
CA ARG A 284 0.68 8.99 -17.60
C ARG A 284 -0.14 8.99 -18.89
N ALA A 285 -1.45 8.72 -18.81
CA ALA A 285 -2.34 8.68 -19.98
C ALA A 285 -2.37 10.01 -20.76
N ILE A 286 -2.24 11.15 -20.08
CA ILE A 286 -2.15 12.47 -20.71
C ILE A 286 -0.71 12.90 -21.04
N GLU A 287 0.30 12.08 -20.69
CA GLU A 287 1.73 12.40 -20.71
C GLU A 287 2.02 13.73 -20.03
N PHE A 288 1.61 13.84 -18.77
CA PHE A 288 1.87 15.02 -17.94
C PHE A 288 3.38 15.15 -17.69
N ASP A 289 3.99 16.26 -18.11
CA ASP A 289 5.40 16.55 -17.85
C ASP A 289 5.52 17.36 -16.55
N PRO A 290 6.00 16.77 -15.43
CA PRO A 290 6.11 17.46 -14.14
C PRO A 290 7.12 18.62 -14.15
N ARG A 291 7.96 18.74 -15.19
CA ARG A 291 8.96 19.81 -15.32
C ARG A 291 8.41 21.04 -16.05
N ARG A 292 7.20 20.94 -16.61
CA ARG A 292 6.53 22.03 -17.33
C ARG A 292 5.40 22.65 -16.51
N PRO A 293 5.17 23.96 -16.65
CA PRO A 293 4.06 24.62 -15.99
C PRO A 293 2.72 24.09 -16.52
N ILE A 294 1.77 23.87 -15.62
CA ILE A 294 0.35 23.83 -15.91
C ILE A 294 -0.04 25.27 -16.27
N PRO A 295 -0.59 25.53 -17.47
CA PRO A 295 -0.91 26.88 -17.91
C PRO A 295 -2.03 27.50 -17.06
N ASP A 296 -2.19 28.82 -17.04
CA ASP A 296 -3.30 29.47 -16.29
C ASP A 296 -4.69 29.18 -16.91
N THR A 297 -4.73 28.77 -18.17
CA THR A 297 -5.93 28.47 -18.95
C THR A 297 -5.68 27.30 -19.88
N VAL A 298 -6.73 26.56 -20.24
CA VAL A 298 -6.65 25.49 -21.25
C VAL A 298 -6.09 26.06 -22.57
N ASP A 299 -4.93 25.55 -22.98
CA ASP A 299 -4.18 26.03 -24.16
C ASP A 299 -3.95 24.95 -25.23
N GLY A 300 -4.46 23.73 -25.00
CA GLY A 300 -4.27 22.58 -25.89
C GLY A 300 -2.97 21.83 -25.65
N SER A 301 -2.20 22.14 -24.61
CA SER A 301 -1.09 21.31 -24.15
C SER A 301 -1.57 20.11 -23.33
N ARG A 302 -0.69 19.11 -23.19
CA ARG A 302 -0.87 17.92 -22.33
C ARG A 302 -1.14 18.32 -20.88
N ASN A 303 -0.29 19.15 -20.27
CA ASN A 303 -0.53 19.67 -18.91
C ASN A 303 -1.80 20.54 -18.83
N GLY A 304 -2.15 21.28 -19.89
CA GLY A 304 -3.38 22.07 -19.98
C GLY A 304 -4.67 21.22 -19.94
N ALA A 305 -4.59 19.92 -20.25
CA ALA A 305 -5.72 18.99 -20.16
C ALA A 305 -6.28 18.88 -18.73
N LEU A 306 -5.43 19.08 -17.71
CA LEU A 306 -5.81 19.08 -16.30
C LEU A 306 -6.82 20.19 -15.95
N LEU A 307 -6.84 21.28 -16.72
CA LEU A 307 -7.73 22.42 -16.49
C LEU A 307 -9.03 22.38 -17.27
N ARG A 308 -9.26 21.37 -18.11
CA ARG A 308 -10.53 21.22 -18.84
C ARG A 308 -11.68 21.01 -17.85
N VAL A 309 -12.83 21.64 -18.13
CA VAL A 309 -14.08 21.55 -17.35
C VAL A 309 -15.16 20.89 -18.22
N PRO A 310 -15.04 19.59 -18.50
CA PRO A 310 -15.83 18.92 -19.54
C PRO A 310 -17.33 18.83 -19.20
N GLY A 311 -17.68 18.67 -17.91
CA GLY A 311 -19.06 18.55 -17.42
C GLY A 311 -19.67 19.88 -16.95
N GLY A 312 -18.83 20.91 -16.79
CA GLY A 312 -19.22 22.25 -16.37
C GLY A 312 -19.13 22.51 -14.85
N GLY A 313 -18.96 21.48 -14.00
CA GLY A 313 -18.85 21.64 -12.56
C GLY A 313 -17.43 21.48 -12.00
N HIS A 314 -16.66 20.50 -12.47
CA HIS A 314 -15.29 20.23 -12.02
C HIS A 314 -14.28 20.27 -13.17
N ARG A 315 -13.05 20.70 -12.86
CA ARG A 315 -11.86 20.52 -13.69
C ARG A 315 -11.39 19.07 -13.58
N ASN A 316 -10.59 18.62 -14.56
CA ASN A 316 -9.97 17.31 -14.48
C ASN A 316 -9.01 17.16 -13.29
N ILE A 317 -8.46 18.26 -12.77
CA ILE A 317 -7.57 18.30 -11.59
C ILE A 317 -8.29 18.39 -10.23
N ASP A 318 -9.62 18.43 -10.18
CA ASP A 318 -10.37 18.69 -8.94
C ASP A 318 -10.58 17.45 -8.04
N TRP A 319 -9.68 16.46 -8.11
CA TRP A 319 -9.62 15.38 -7.13
C TRP A 319 -9.20 15.93 -5.75
N ASN A 320 -9.57 15.24 -4.68
CA ASN A 320 -9.29 15.67 -3.31
C ASN A 320 -7.93 15.18 -2.81
N VAL A 321 -7.59 13.94 -3.13
CA VAL A 321 -6.35 13.26 -2.68
C VAL A 321 -5.69 12.52 -3.83
N ILE A 322 -4.38 12.29 -3.70
CA ILE A 322 -3.58 11.52 -4.65
C ILE A 322 -2.96 10.33 -3.92
N GLU A 323 -3.05 9.16 -4.52
CA GLU A 323 -2.37 7.97 -4.04
C GLU A 323 -0.87 8.08 -4.36
N VAL A 324 -0.07 8.36 -3.34
CA VAL A 324 1.38 8.57 -3.47
C VAL A 324 2.13 7.24 -3.35
N GLN A 325 1.55 6.28 -2.62
CA GLN A 325 2.05 4.93 -2.55
C GLN A 325 0.90 3.95 -2.75
N ASN A 326 1.09 3.04 -3.69
CA ASN A 326 0.21 1.92 -3.93
C ASN A 326 0.99 0.62 -3.66
N GLY A 327 0.41 -0.27 -2.85
CA GLY A 327 1.07 -1.48 -2.38
C GLY A 327 2.12 -1.24 -1.29
N ALA A 328 2.90 -2.29 -1.03
CA ALA A 328 3.91 -2.31 0.02
C ALA A 328 5.33 -1.91 -0.46
N GLY A 329 5.51 -1.79 -1.76
CA GLY A 329 6.78 -1.50 -2.42
C GLY A 329 7.14 -0.01 -2.46
N VAL A 330 8.22 0.31 -3.18
CA VAL A 330 8.75 1.66 -3.39
C VAL A 330 8.66 2.11 -4.85
N ASP A 331 8.37 1.21 -5.77
CA ASP A 331 8.20 1.44 -7.20
C ASP A 331 7.15 2.50 -7.52
N GLU A 332 5.93 2.37 -7.01
CA GLU A 332 4.89 3.39 -7.24
C GLU A 332 5.21 4.72 -6.54
N LEU A 333 5.87 4.66 -5.38
CA LEU A 333 6.28 5.84 -4.62
C LEU A 333 7.31 6.69 -5.40
N VAL A 334 8.29 6.06 -6.05
CA VAL A 334 9.32 6.80 -6.81
C VAL A 334 8.76 7.44 -8.07
N LYS A 335 7.77 6.80 -8.71
CA LYS A 335 7.06 7.39 -9.86
C LYS A 335 6.15 8.54 -9.43
N THR A 336 5.38 8.36 -8.36
CA THR A 336 4.30 9.31 -8.02
C THR A 336 4.80 10.57 -7.30
N ARG A 337 5.84 10.46 -6.46
CA ARG A 337 6.30 11.60 -5.68
C ARG A 337 6.70 12.84 -6.51
N PRO A 338 7.46 12.75 -7.64
CA PRO A 338 7.77 13.95 -8.43
C PRO A 338 6.52 14.60 -9.03
N LEU A 339 5.51 13.80 -9.39
CA LEU A 339 4.23 14.29 -9.89
C LEU A 339 3.51 15.10 -8.81
N TRP A 340 3.38 14.51 -7.62
CA TRP A 340 2.73 15.15 -6.48
C TRP A 340 3.44 16.45 -6.07
N TRP A 341 4.77 16.44 -5.99
CA TRP A 341 5.56 17.62 -5.65
C TRP A 341 5.47 18.71 -6.71
N SER A 342 5.41 18.33 -8.00
CA SER A 342 5.18 19.27 -9.09
C SER A 342 3.82 19.95 -8.96
N LEU A 343 2.75 19.19 -8.69
CA LEU A 343 1.42 19.74 -8.47
C LEU A 343 1.39 20.74 -7.30
N ILE A 344 1.94 20.36 -6.13
CA ILE A 344 2.00 21.24 -4.96
C ILE A 344 2.79 22.51 -5.27
N SER A 345 3.97 22.38 -5.90
CA SER A 345 4.84 23.51 -6.24
C SER A 345 4.22 24.49 -7.22
N GLN A 346 3.23 24.05 -7.99
CA GLN A 346 2.47 24.86 -8.93
C GLN A 346 1.15 25.41 -8.34
N GLY A 347 0.90 25.16 -7.06
CA GLY A 347 -0.29 25.65 -6.34
C GLY A 347 -1.51 24.73 -6.41
N PHE A 348 -1.38 23.54 -6.99
CA PHE A 348 -2.42 22.49 -6.98
C PHE A 348 -2.19 21.57 -5.78
N VAL A 349 -2.55 22.07 -4.60
CA VAL A 349 -2.31 21.36 -3.34
C VAL A 349 -3.33 20.24 -3.16
N THR A 350 -2.84 19.03 -2.92
CA THR A 350 -3.64 17.84 -2.59
C THR A 350 -2.92 17.01 -1.53
N ALA A 351 -3.67 16.32 -0.67
CA ALA A 351 -3.10 15.43 0.32
C ALA A 351 -2.64 14.12 -0.33
N GLY A 352 -1.53 13.58 0.19
CA GLY A 352 -1.00 12.29 -0.23
C GLY A 352 -1.52 11.18 0.68
N VAL A 353 -1.93 10.07 0.09
CA VAL A 353 -2.34 8.85 0.81
C VAL A 353 -1.53 7.64 0.33
N ALA A 354 -1.49 6.61 1.16
CA ALA A 354 -0.91 5.31 0.84
C ALA A 354 -1.96 4.21 1.04
N ASN A 355 -2.11 3.33 0.07
CA ASN A 355 -3.10 2.25 0.11
C ASN A 355 -2.51 0.96 -0.46
N SER A 356 -3.20 -0.16 -0.25
CA SER A 356 -2.68 -1.46 -0.68
C SER A 356 -3.00 -1.81 -2.11
N ASP A 357 -4.17 -1.41 -2.62
CA ASP A 357 -4.72 -1.91 -3.89
C ASP A 357 -4.74 -3.45 -3.94
N SER A 358 -5.11 -4.02 -2.79
CA SER A 358 -4.95 -5.45 -2.57
C SER A 358 -6.03 -6.27 -3.29
N HIS A 359 -5.59 -7.22 -4.10
CA HIS A 359 -6.45 -8.14 -4.87
C HIS A 359 -6.55 -9.55 -4.26
N GLY A 360 -5.70 -9.87 -3.28
CA GLY A 360 -5.72 -11.14 -2.57
C GLY A 360 -4.90 -11.13 -1.29
N LEU A 361 -4.65 -12.31 -0.73
CA LEU A 361 -3.82 -12.46 0.47
C LEU A 361 -2.32 -12.41 0.18
N THR A 362 -1.90 -12.65 -1.07
CA THR A 362 -0.50 -12.65 -1.49
C THR A 362 -0.14 -11.49 -2.41
N ASP A 363 -1.14 -10.77 -2.92
CA ASP A 363 -1.00 -9.73 -3.93
C ASP A 363 -1.26 -8.36 -3.30
N ALA A 364 -0.33 -7.42 -3.57
CA ALA A 364 -0.26 -6.09 -2.98
C ALA A 364 -0.64 -6.09 -1.49
N SER A 365 0.10 -6.90 -0.71
CA SER A 365 -0.18 -7.30 0.69
C SER A 365 -1.08 -6.32 1.47
N LEU A 366 -2.33 -6.72 1.66
CA LEU A 366 -3.37 -5.94 2.32
C LEU A 366 -2.93 -5.32 3.66
N GLY A 367 -3.30 -4.06 3.86
CA GLY A 367 -3.05 -3.32 5.10
C GLY A 367 -1.60 -2.87 5.31
N TRP A 368 -0.73 -2.98 4.29
CA TRP A 368 0.65 -2.51 4.34
C TRP A 368 0.83 -1.12 3.75
N GLY A 369 0.52 -0.93 2.46
CA GLY A 369 0.23 0.40 1.95
C GLY A 369 -0.96 0.94 2.72
N ARG A 370 -0.73 1.83 3.68
CA ARG A 370 -1.77 2.29 4.60
C ARG A 370 -1.60 3.76 4.98
N THR A 371 -2.73 4.39 5.22
CA THR A 371 -2.83 5.80 5.63
C THR A 371 -3.27 5.88 7.09
N LEU A 372 -2.55 6.64 7.91
CA LEU A 372 -2.99 7.02 9.25
C LEU A 372 -3.61 8.41 9.17
N VAL A 373 -4.78 8.59 9.79
CA VAL A 373 -5.56 9.82 9.76
C VAL A 373 -5.76 10.36 11.17
N GLU A 374 -5.39 11.62 11.40
CA GLU A 374 -5.60 12.30 12.68
C GLU A 374 -7.07 12.73 12.80
N THR A 375 -7.85 11.98 13.58
CA THR A 375 -9.28 12.24 13.80
C THR A 375 -9.56 12.90 15.16
N GLY A 376 -8.60 12.81 16.10
CA GLY A 376 -8.77 13.22 17.50
C GLY A 376 -9.68 12.28 18.32
N GLY A 377 -10.18 11.20 17.72
CA GLY A 377 -11.07 10.22 18.33
C GLY A 377 -10.59 8.78 18.15
N ASP A 378 -11.41 7.83 18.60
CA ASP A 378 -11.21 6.40 18.41
C ASP A 378 -12.29 5.82 17.48
N LEU A 379 -12.17 4.53 17.17
CA LEU A 379 -13.10 3.83 16.27
C LEU A 379 -14.53 3.71 16.84
N ALA A 380 -14.70 3.82 18.17
CA ALA A 380 -16.02 3.72 18.79
C ALA A 380 -16.89 4.95 18.47
N GLY A 381 -16.26 6.11 18.29
CA GLY A 381 -16.88 7.36 17.87
C GLY A 381 -16.77 7.66 16.37
N PHE A 382 -16.51 6.66 15.52
CA PHE A 382 -16.22 6.87 14.10
C PHE A 382 -17.33 7.67 13.38
N ASP A 383 -16.93 8.80 12.82
CA ASP A 383 -17.74 9.73 12.02
C ASP A 383 -17.15 9.76 10.61
N VAL A 384 -17.89 9.24 9.64
CA VAL A 384 -17.45 9.14 8.23
C VAL A 384 -17.12 10.53 7.69
N ASP A 385 -18.03 11.50 7.83
CA ASP A 385 -17.82 12.84 7.32
C ASP A 385 -16.62 13.53 8.00
N GLY A 386 -16.42 13.28 9.30
CA GLY A 386 -15.27 13.79 10.06
C GLY A 386 -13.94 13.19 9.62
N PHE A 387 -13.92 11.89 9.39
CA PHE A 387 -12.75 11.16 8.87
C PHE A 387 -12.39 11.65 7.46
N ASP A 388 -13.37 11.70 6.57
CA ASP A 388 -13.20 12.12 5.18
C ASP A 388 -12.72 13.57 5.06
N ARG A 389 -13.28 14.50 5.86
CA ARG A 389 -12.73 15.86 5.97
C ARG A 389 -11.28 15.87 6.44
N ALA A 390 -10.90 15.02 7.40
CA ALA A 390 -9.51 14.95 7.87
C ALA A 390 -8.55 14.44 6.78
N VAL A 391 -8.97 13.46 5.99
CA VAL A 391 -8.21 12.97 4.81
C VAL A 391 -8.05 14.09 3.79
N ARG A 392 -9.16 14.74 3.39
CA ARG A 392 -9.16 15.88 2.45
C ARG A 392 -8.28 17.04 2.92
N ASP A 393 -8.32 17.35 4.21
CA ASP A 393 -7.54 18.44 4.82
C ASP A 393 -6.06 18.09 5.02
N GLY A 394 -5.61 16.90 4.59
CA GLY A 394 -4.20 16.46 4.68
C GLY A 394 -3.72 16.18 6.10
N LYS A 395 -4.62 15.77 7.00
CA LYS A 395 -4.25 15.32 8.34
C LYS A 395 -3.82 13.85 8.33
N THR A 396 -2.89 13.54 7.42
CA THR A 396 -2.51 12.17 7.09
C THR A 396 -1.00 11.95 7.16
N THR A 397 -0.61 10.72 7.47
CA THR A 397 0.70 10.14 7.13
C THR A 397 0.44 8.80 6.46
N GLY A 398 1.18 8.48 5.42
CA GLY A 398 1.04 7.24 4.66
C GLY A 398 2.36 6.49 4.57
N GLY A 399 2.30 5.20 4.28
CA GLY A 399 3.50 4.42 3.98
C GLY A 399 3.29 2.92 4.14
N SER A 400 4.39 2.20 4.29
CA SER A 400 4.47 0.78 4.61
C SER A 400 5.29 0.54 5.86
N GLY A 401 4.60 0.40 6.99
CA GLY A 401 5.20 0.00 8.26
C GLY A 401 5.90 1.09 9.07
N VAL A 402 6.24 2.23 8.46
CA VAL A 402 6.89 3.37 9.13
C VAL A 402 5.88 4.51 9.30
N VAL A 403 5.78 5.05 10.51
CA VAL A 403 4.91 6.18 10.85
C VAL A 403 5.77 7.42 11.10
N VAL A 404 5.45 8.51 10.40
CA VAL A 404 6.13 9.80 10.58
C VAL A 404 5.11 10.81 11.13
N LEU A 405 5.39 11.33 12.32
CA LEU A 405 4.58 12.34 12.98
C LEU A 405 5.33 13.66 12.95
N ILE A 406 4.63 14.73 12.57
CA ILE A 406 5.20 16.06 12.51
C ILE A 406 4.29 17.08 13.17
N GLU A 407 4.91 18.06 13.83
CA GLU A 407 4.23 19.26 14.29
C GLU A 407 5.10 20.50 14.06
N VAL A 408 4.51 21.58 13.53
CA VAL A 408 5.19 22.85 13.29
C VAL A 408 4.74 23.91 14.31
N GLY A 409 5.67 24.65 14.89
CA GLY A 409 5.36 25.66 15.89
C GLY A 409 6.55 26.18 16.68
N PRO A 410 6.32 27.00 17.73
CA PRO A 410 7.40 27.46 18.60
C PRO A 410 8.09 26.27 19.30
N ALA A 411 9.40 26.40 19.54
CA ALA A 411 10.20 25.36 20.21
C ALA A 411 9.63 24.94 21.58
N ALA A 412 9.07 25.91 22.33
CA ALA A 412 8.40 25.67 23.60
C ALA A 412 6.97 26.24 23.57
N GLY A 413 6.02 25.46 23.05
CA GLY A 413 4.61 25.84 23.02
C GLY A 413 3.75 24.86 22.23
N PRO A 414 2.45 25.14 22.09
CA PRO A 414 1.55 24.37 21.23
C PRO A 414 2.04 24.42 19.79
N ARG A 415 2.05 23.26 19.14
CA ARG A 415 2.39 23.11 17.72
C ARG A 415 1.18 22.61 16.96
N ARG A 416 1.26 22.69 15.65
CA ARG A 416 0.20 22.27 14.73
C ARG A 416 0.68 21.03 13.98
N GLY A 417 -0.13 19.97 13.97
CA GLY A 417 0.09 18.77 13.16
C GLY A 417 -0.01 19.00 11.65
N PRO A 418 0.01 17.93 10.85
CA PRO A 418 -0.10 18.03 9.39
C PRO A 418 -1.45 18.62 8.96
N GLY A 419 -1.46 19.19 7.74
CA GLY A 419 -2.69 19.64 7.09
C GLY A 419 -2.45 20.78 6.10
N LEU A 420 -3.36 20.91 5.13
CA LEU A 420 -3.21 21.77 3.95
C LEU A 420 -3.49 23.25 4.19
N THR A 421 -3.87 23.66 5.41
CA THR A 421 -3.94 25.10 5.74
C THR A 421 -2.50 25.67 5.81
N PRO A 422 -2.17 26.81 5.19
CA PRO A 422 -0.83 27.40 5.32
C PRO A 422 -0.46 27.78 6.75
N TYR A 423 0.79 27.49 7.14
CA TYR A 423 1.36 27.83 8.43
C TYR A 423 2.33 29.01 8.29
N ARG A 424 2.04 30.15 8.91
CA ARG A 424 2.91 31.33 8.83
C ARG A 424 4.07 31.25 9.84
N PRO A 425 5.33 31.16 9.40
CA PRO A 425 6.46 31.03 10.31
C PRO A 425 6.69 32.27 11.16
N SER A 426 7.11 32.03 12.41
CA SER A 426 7.70 32.98 13.33
C SER A 426 9.17 32.64 13.57
N ALA A 427 9.97 33.66 13.92
CA ALA A 427 11.37 33.45 14.24
C ALA A 427 11.52 32.50 15.45
N GLY A 428 12.28 31.42 15.27
CA GLY A 428 12.50 30.40 16.29
C GLY A 428 11.48 29.24 16.28
N ASP A 429 10.58 29.20 15.30
CA ASP A 429 9.75 28.02 15.09
C ASP A 429 10.59 26.82 14.64
N VAL A 430 10.10 25.64 15.01
CA VAL A 430 10.70 24.34 14.74
C VAL A 430 9.67 23.41 14.12
N VAL A 431 10.17 22.39 13.44
CA VAL A 431 9.41 21.18 13.11
C VAL A 431 9.83 20.10 14.09
N ALA A 432 8.90 19.69 14.95
CA ALA A 432 9.04 18.50 15.77
C ALA A 432 8.73 17.28 14.89
N ILE A 433 9.65 16.33 14.82
CA ILE A 433 9.52 15.12 14.01
C ILE A 433 9.73 13.92 14.91
N GLU A 434 8.87 12.92 14.77
CA GLU A 434 8.97 11.63 15.45
C GLU A 434 8.72 10.50 14.45
N VAL A 435 9.64 9.54 14.40
CA VAL A 435 9.56 8.38 13.50
C VAL A 435 9.35 7.13 14.36
N ARG A 436 8.28 6.39 14.08
CA ARG A 436 7.91 5.15 14.77
C ARG A 436 7.83 3.98 13.79
N ALA A 437 8.26 2.80 14.23
CA ALA A 437 8.08 1.56 13.49
C ALA A 437 8.13 0.36 14.45
N ALA A 438 7.51 -0.76 14.09
CA ALA A 438 7.71 -1.99 14.84
C ALA A 438 9.18 -2.44 14.81
N PRO A 439 9.69 -3.16 15.83
CA PRO A 439 11.11 -3.50 15.88
C PRO A 439 11.62 -4.35 14.72
N TRP A 440 10.75 -5.13 14.09
CA TRP A 440 11.03 -5.95 12.92
C TRP A 440 10.94 -5.20 11.58
N ILE A 441 10.57 -3.92 11.60
CA ILE A 441 10.49 -3.05 10.42
C ILE A 441 11.71 -2.11 10.45
N PRO A 442 12.61 -2.16 9.45
CA PRO A 442 13.82 -1.37 9.48
C PRO A 442 13.55 0.09 9.09
N VAL A 443 14.33 0.99 9.68
CA VAL A 443 14.33 2.43 9.40
C VAL A 443 15.78 2.88 9.54
N ASP A 444 16.32 3.50 8.49
CA ASP A 444 17.73 3.86 8.37
C ASP A 444 17.93 5.32 7.97
N GLU A 445 16.88 6.02 7.52
CA GLU A 445 16.97 7.38 7.02
C GLU A 445 15.72 8.21 7.36
N VAL A 446 15.94 9.49 7.67
CA VAL A 446 14.89 10.52 7.71
C VAL A 446 15.28 11.64 6.75
N ARG A 447 14.36 12.02 5.88
CA ARG A 447 14.56 13.06 4.86
C ARG A 447 13.42 14.08 4.87
N VAL A 448 13.77 15.29 4.51
CA VAL A 448 12.82 16.39 4.30
C VAL A 448 12.87 16.75 2.82
N VAL A 449 11.69 16.81 2.21
CA VAL A 449 11.50 17.25 0.83
C VAL A 449 10.89 18.64 0.87
N THR A 450 11.38 19.54 0.02
CA THR A 450 10.87 20.90 -0.16
C THR A 450 10.73 21.23 -1.65
N SER A 451 10.20 22.41 -1.97
CA SER A 451 10.20 22.92 -3.36
C SER A 451 11.60 23.03 -3.98
N THR A 452 12.66 23.06 -3.17
CA THR A 452 14.05 23.19 -3.63
C THR A 452 14.81 21.86 -3.73
N GLY A 453 14.21 20.75 -3.25
CA GLY A 453 14.79 19.42 -3.32
C GLY A 453 14.73 18.65 -2.00
N VAL A 454 15.45 17.53 -1.97
CA VAL A 454 15.48 16.55 -0.87
C VAL A 454 16.73 16.74 -0.01
N ARG A 455 16.58 16.64 1.31
CA ARG A 455 17.67 16.67 2.28
C ARG A 455 17.52 15.55 3.31
N VAL A 456 18.53 14.70 3.42
CA VAL A 456 18.66 13.75 4.53
C VAL A 456 19.06 14.50 5.80
N ILE A 457 18.28 14.32 6.88
CA ILE A 457 18.48 15.01 8.16
C ILE A 457 18.93 14.07 9.29
N ALA A 458 18.76 12.76 9.11
CA ALA A 458 19.28 11.72 9.99
C ALA A 458 19.50 10.44 9.17
N SER A 459 20.58 9.71 9.45
CA SER A 459 20.85 8.43 8.77
C SER A 459 21.67 7.47 9.64
N GLY A 460 21.51 6.17 9.41
CA GLY A 460 22.28 5.10 10.05
C GLY A 460 22.32 5.26 11.57
N ASN A 461 23.51 5.52 12.13
CA ASN A 461 23.72 5.62 13.58
C ASN A 461 23.00 6.80 14.28
N ASP A 462 22.41 7.73 13.52
CA ASP A 462 21.55 8.77 14.09
C ASP A 462 20.20 8.19 14.57
N LEU A 463 19.77 7.06 14.00
CA LEU A 463 18.54 6.37 14.33
C LEU A 463 18.80 5.21 15.29
N LEU A 464 17.78 4.88 16.07
CA LEU A 464 17.79 3.70 16.93
C LEU A 464 17.52 2.45 16.09
N HIS A 465 18.35 1.42 16.23
CA HIS A 465 18.16 0.10 15.64
C HIS A 465 17.94 -0.93 16.77
N PRO A 466 16.72 -1.50 16.89
CA PRO A 466 16.39 -2.47 17.92
C PRO A 466 17.32 -3.67 17.86
N ALA A 467 17.87 -4.06 19.02
CA ALA A 467 18.74 -5.24 19.12
C ALA A 467 17.95 -6.55 18.99
N ASP A 468 16.67 -6.53 19.38
CA ASP A 468 15.74 -7.65 19.26
C ASP A 468 14.56 -7.25 18.35
N PRO A 469 14.53 -7.72 17.09
CA PRO A 469 13.45 -7.38 16.17
C PRO A 469 12.11 -8.06 16.54
N PHE A 470 12.13 -9.08 17.40
CA PHE A 470 10.91 -9.75 17.88
C PHE A 470 10.41 -9.15 19.21
N GLY A 471 11.16 -8.20 19.78
CA GLY A 471 10.82 -7.53 21.03
C GLY A 471 9.81 -6.39 20.85
N ALA A 472 9.43 -5.76 21.96
CA ALA A 472 8.47 -4.64 22.00
C ALA A 472 9.10 -3.27 22.36
N ALA A 473 10.43 -3.22 22.50
CA ALA A 473 11.16 -1.99 22.80
C ALA A 473 11.47 -1.19 21.53
N ASP A 474 11.97 0.03 21.67
CA ASP A 474 12.59 0.80 20.58
C ASP A 474 11.65 1.14 19.40
N VAL A 475 10.35 1.28 19.68
CA VAL A 475 9.33 1.68 18.69
C VAL A 475 9.59 3.07 18.12
N VAL A 476 9.98 4.04 18.96
CA VAL A 476 10.42 5.37 18.50
C VAL A 476 11.85 5.24 17.98
N ARG A 477 12.01 5.34 16.66
CA ARG A 477 13.28 5.15 15.94
C ARG A 477 14.11 6.43 15.91
N TRP A 478 13.44 7.57 15.85
CA TRP A 478 14.10 8.87 15.82
C TRP A 478 13.14 9.98 16.28
N GLN A 479 13.66 10.98 16.98
CA GLN A 479 12.87 12.14 17.42
C GLN A 479 13.78 13.38 17.51
N ALA A 480 13.36 14.48 16.89
CA ALA A 480 14.09 15.75 16.98
C ALA A 480 13.18 16.97 16.80
N GLN A 481 13.70 18.14 17.18
CA GLN A 481 13.17 19.44 16.76
C GLN A 481 14.18 20.08 15.83
N VAL A 482 13.79 20.27 14.57
CA VAL A 482 14.63 20.91 13.55
C VAL A 482 14.17 22.36 13.40
N PRO A 483 15.06 23.37 13.42
CA PRO A 483 14.66 24.75 13.14
C PRO A 483 13.98 24.86 11.78
N LEU A 484 12.79 25.45 11.73
CA LEU A 484 12.03 25.55 10.47
C LEU A 484 12.81 26.33 9.41
N ALA A 485 13.53 27.37 9.82
CA ALA A 485 14.39 28.16 8.94
C ALA A 485 15.57 27.39 8.33
N ASP A 486 15.91 26.22 8.86
CA ASP A 486 16.94 25.34 8.28
C ASP A 486 16.36 24.39 7.23
N LEU A 487 15.03 24.27 7.16
CA LEU A 487 14.32 23.38 6.26
C LEU A 487 13.84 24.12 5.00
N VAL A 488 13.28 25.32 5.13
CA VAL A 488 12.64 26.05 4.02
C VAL A 488 13.45 27.27 3.54
N GLY A 489 13.40 27.55 2.24
CA GLY A 489 14.29 28.49 1.55
C GLY A 489 13.96 29.98 1.67
N GLY A 490 12.87 30.34 2.36
CA GLY A 490 12.36 31.70 2.50
C GLY A 490 11.43 32.12 1.35
N GLY A 491 10.22 32.58 1.68
CA GLY A 491 9.10 32.75 0.74
C GLY A 491 7.97 31.79 1.08
N ASP A 492 6.99 31.66 0.17
CA ASP A 492 5.99 30.60 0.24
C ASP A 492 6.68 29.28 -0.16
N ASP A 493 6.56 28.24 0.67
CA ASP A 493 7.22 26.95 0.46
C ASP A 493 6.30 25.81 0.96
N TRP A 494 6.74 24.59 0.79
CA TRP A 494 6.11 23.43 1.41
C TRP A 494 7.17 22.44 1.83
N PHE A 495 6.84 21.57 2.78
CA PHE A 495 7.70 20.42 3.06
C PHE A 495 6.91 19.15 3.37
N VAL A 496 7.51 18.03 3.01
CA VAL A 496 7.10 16.67 3.38
C VAL A 496 8.25 16.03 4.14
N VAL A 497 7.96 15.26 5.18
CA VAL A 497 8.96 14.44 5.86
C VAL A 497 8.74 12.98 5.46
N GLU A 498 9.80 12.31 5.02
CA GLU A 498 9.80 10.87 4.78
C GLU A 498 10.80 10.18 5.71
N ALA A 499 10.53 8.92 6.07
CA ALA A 499 11.46 8.08 6.80
C ALA A 499 11.31 6.61 6.40
N GLY A 500 12.41 5.86 6.44
CA GLY A 500 12.42 4.45 6.06
C GLY A 500 13.81 4.00 5.69
N LEU A 501 13.91 3.07 4.74
CA LEU A 501 15.19 2.74 4.11
C LEU A 501 15.63 3.84 3.13
N PRO A 502 16.95 4.00 2.88
CA PRO A 502 17.44 4.78 1.76
C PRO A 502 16.80 4.30 0.47
N LEU A 503 16.29 5.23 -0.35
CA LEU A 503 15.65 4.84 -1.61
C LEU A 503 16.66 4.13 -2.51
N PRO A 504 16.24 3.08 -3.24
CA PRO A 504 17.04 2.54 -4.32
C PRO A 504 17.35 3.63 -5.35
N THR A 505 18.42 3.43 -6.10
CA THR A 505 18.72 4.31 -7.22
C THR A 505 17.77 3.96 -8.35
N TYR A 506 17.02 4.96 -8.81
CA TYR A 506 16.20 4.90 -10.01
C TYR A 506 16.59 6.07 -10.91
N LEU A 507 16.56 5.84 -12.22
CA LEU A 507 16.80 6.86 -13.23
C LEU A 507 15.53 7.10 -14.04
N ASP A 508 15.50 8.27 -14.67
CA ASP A 508 14.56 8.70 -15.68
C ASP A 508 15.37 8.71 -16.98
N LEU A 509 15.26 7.63 -17.76
CA LEU A 509 16.07 7.40 -18.96
C LEU A 509 15.44 8.04 -20.20
N ASP A 510 14.12 8.14 -20.26
CA ASP A 510 13.41 8.82 -21.34
C ASP A 510 13.31 10.36 -21.16
N ASP A 511 13.78 10.88 -20.02
CA ASP A 511 13.81 12.30 -19.64
C ASP A 511 12.42 12.92 -19.74
N ASP A 512 11.40 12.26 -19.17
CA ASP A 512 10.04 12.77 -19.04
C ASP A 512 9.77 13.47 -17.70
N GLY A 513 10.64 13.27 -16.70
CA GLY A 513 10.56 13.80 -15.35
C GLY A 513 10.09 12.80 -14.29
N VAL A 514 9.87 11.54 -14.66
CA VAL A 514 9.44 10.45 -13.79
C VAL A 514 10.44 9.30 -13.91
N PRO A 515 10.95 8.75 -12.78
CA PRO A 515 11.83 7.59 -12.86
C PRO A 515 11.15 6.39 -13.52
N ASP A 516 11.87 5.71 -14.39
CA ASP A 516 11.36 4.65 -15.27
C ASP A 516 12.21 3.37 -15.22
N THR A 517 13.44 3.40 -14.69
CA THR A 517 14.34 2.24 -14.62
C THR A 517 15.12 2.18 -13.30
N GLY A 518 15.35 0.97 -12.81
CA GLY A 518 16.22 0.66 -11.66
C GLY A 518 17.36 -0.29 -12.03
N ASP A 519 18.13 -0.72 -11.02
CA ASP A 519 19.22 -1.71 -11.18
C ASP A 519 18.63 -3.11 -11.36
N ASN A 520 18.30 -3.45 -12.61
CA ASN A 520 17.58 -4.67 -12.98
C ASN A 520 18.53 -5.84 -13.20
N ASP A 521 19.82 -5.59 -13.48
CA ASP A 521 20.83 -6.63 -13.65
C ASP A 521 21.67 -6.93 -12.39
N GLY A 522 21.58 -6.08 -11.37
CA GLY A 522 22.19 -6.25 -10.05
C GLY A 522 23.67 -5.90 -10.00
N ASP A 523 24.18 -5.12 -10.96
CA ASP A 523 25.58 -4.67 -10.99
C ASP A 523 25.86 -3.43 -10.10
N GLY A 524 24.80 -2.81 -9.57
CA GLY A 524 24.85 -1.64 -8.69
C GLY A 524 24.83 -0.30 -9.43
N VAL A 525 24.64 -0.28 -10.75
CA VAL A 525 24.64 0.93 -11.59
C VAL A 525 23.46 0.91 -12.55
N VAL A 526 22.55 1.85 -12.38
CA VAL A 526 21.42 2.00 -13.32
C VAL A 526 21.90 2.64 -14.63
N THR A 527 21.69 1.95 -15.75
CA THR A 527 22.04 2.39 -17.11
C THR A 527 21.00 1.91 -18.14
N VAL A 528 21.23 2.21 -19.42
CA VAL A 528 20.41 1.68 -20.52
C VAL A 528 20.52 0.16 -20.70
N ASP A 529 21.53 -0.49 -20.12
CA ASP A 529 21.68 -1.94 -20.16
C ASP A 529 20.68 -2.65 -19.20
N ASP A 530 20.04 -1.92 -18.29
CA ASP A 530 18.96 -2.40 -17.41
C ASP A 530 17.58 -2.48 -18.09
N ILE A 531 17.49 -2.00 -19.33
CA ILE A 531 16.27 -2.05 -20.12
C ILE A 531 16.06 -3.48 -20.65
N GLU A 532 14.92 -4.08 -20.32
CA GLU A 532 14.65 -5.48 -20.66
C GLU A 532 14.29 -5.69 -22.13
N ASP A 533 13.46 -4.80 -22.70
CA ASP A 533 13.08 -4.87 -24.11
C ASP A 533 14.00 -3.96 -24.93
N PRO A 534 14.82 -4.50 -25.85
CA PRO A 534 15.69 -3.67 -26.69
C PRO A 534 14.94 -2.76 -27.66
N ASP A 535 13.63 -2.96 -27.84
CA ASP A 535 12.75 -2.07 -28.62
C ASP A 535 12.13 -0.94 -27.77
N ASP A 536 12.27 -0.99 -26.43
CA ASP A 536 11.84 0.07 -25.50
C ASP A 536 13.02 1.03 -25.18
N ASP A 537 12.69 2.26 -24.81
CA ASP A 537 13.63 3.31 -24.42
C ASP A 537 13.70 3.57 -22.90
N SER A 538 12.83 2.90 -22.14
CA SER A 538 12.78 2.94 -20.67
C SER A 538 12.25 1.63 -20.09
N GLY A 539 12.25 1.50 -18.76
CA GLY A 539 11.64 0.36 -18.09
C GLY A 539 12.52 -0.90 -18.00
N PRO A 540 12.08 -1.92 -17.24
CA PRO A 540 11.02 -1.82 -16.24
C PRO A 540 11.55 -1.15 -14.97
N LEU A 541 10.71 -0.33 -14.33
CA LEU A 541 10.94 0.07 -12.95
C LEU A 541 10.43 -1.05 -12.03
N ARG A 542 11.29 -1.54 -11.13
CA ARG A 542 10.95 -2.65 -10.22
C ARG A 542 11.32 -2.36 -8.78
N ASN A 543 10.59 -3.00 -7.87
CA ASN A 543 11.04 -3.14 -6.49
C ASN A 543 12.37 -3.90 -6.43
N PRO A 544 13.29 -3.53 -5.52
CA PRO A 544 14.48 -4.33 -5.27
C PRO A 544 14.08 -5.76 -4.88
N PRO A 545 14.81 -6.79 -5.34
CA PRO A 545 14.47 -8.16 -5.02
C PRO A 545 14.47 -8.38 -3.49
N ASP A 546 13.57 -9.26 -3.05
CA ASP A 546 13.53 -9.68 -1.65
C ASP A 546 14.85 -10.36 -1.27
N PRO A 547 15.32 -10.18 -0.02
CA PRO A 547 16.50 -10.88 0.48
C PRO A 547 16.39 -12.40 0.27
N ALA A 548 17.51 -13.03 -0.09
CA ALA A 548 17.58 -14.48 -0.18
C ALA A 548 17.28 -15.15 1.17
N ARG A 549 16.90 -16.44 1.14
CA ARG A 549 16.50 -17.17 2.36
C ARG A 549 17.62 -17.29 3.40
N ASP A 550 18.87 -17.24 2.96
CA ASP A 550 20.08 -17.28 3.80
C ASP A 550 20.62 -15.88 4.17
N ALA A 551 20.11 -14.81 3.56
CA ALA A 551 20.48 -13.42 3.84
C ALA A 551 19.78 -12.85 5.09
N THR A 552 19.90 -13.57 6.21
CA THR A 552 19.23 -13.23 7.49
C THR A 552 19.73 -11.94 8.15
N ASP A 553 20.83 -11.38 7.65
CA ASP A 553 21.44 -10.13 8.08
C ASP A 553 20.97 -8.91 7.26
N ASP A 554 20.27 -9.11 6.13
CA ASP A 554 19.61 -8.01 5.42
C ASP A 554 18.50 -7.44 6.32
N PRO A 555 18.46 -6.13 6.59
CA PRO A 555 17.45 -5.51 7.44
C PRO A 555 16.02 -5.73 6.95
N ARG A 556 15.81 -5.96 5.65
CA ARG A 556 14.50 -6.25 5.06
C ARG A 556 14.04 -7.68 5.30
N TYR A 557 14.93 -8.59 5.69
CA TYR A 557 14.69 -10.04 5.71
C TYR A 557 13.39 -10.41 6.43
N LEU A 558 13.17 -9.90 7.64
CA LEU A 558 11.99 -10.27 8.43
C LEU A 558 10.69 -9.73 7.82
N MET A 559 10.70 -8.49 7.35
CA MET A 559 9.50 -7.88 6.77
C MET A 559 9.08 -8.61 5.50
N THR A 560 10.04 -8.96 4.62
CA THR A 560 9.72 -9.63 3.35
C THR A 560 9.25 -11.08 3.51
N ARG A 561 9.56 -11.75 4.63
CA ARG A 561 8.94 -13.07 4.95
C ARG A 561 7.44 -12.96 5.15
N VAL A 562 6.94 -11.82 5.61
CA VAL A 562 5.53 -11.62 5.93
C VAL A 562 4.83 -10.78 4.87
N VAL A 563 5.60 -9.97 4.14
CA VAL A 563 5.16 -8.98 3.15
C VAL A 563 6.16 -8.97 1.98
N PRO A 564 6.10 -9.93 1.05
CA PRO A 564 6.98 -9.99 -0.11
C PRO A 564 6.94 -8.70 -0.92
N GLY A 565 8.10 -8.30 -1.44
CA GLY A 565 8.29 -7.07 -2.20
C GLY A 565 8.17 -5.78 -1.38
N ALA A 566 7.99 -5.87 -0.06
CA ALA A 566 7.77 -4.69 0.74
C ALA A 566 9.04 -3.86 0.95
N PHE A 567 8.87 -2.55 0.89
CA PHE A 567 9.91 -1.57 1.12
C PHE A 567 9.47 -0.60 2.24
N PRO A 568 10.08 -0.70 3.44
CA PRO A 568 9.76 0.14 4.59
C PRO A 568 9.94 1.63 4.30
N ILE A 569 8.84 2.36 4.33
CA ILE A 569 8.81 3.81 4.11
C ILE A 569 7.58 4.42 4.77
N GLY A 570 7.67 5.68 5.13
CA GLY A 570 6.58 6.50 5.63
C GLY A 570 6.79 7.94 5.19
N PHE A 571 5.70 8.65 4.92
CA PHE A 571 5.70 10.05 4.51
C PHE A 571 4.52 10.79 5.13
N THR A 572 4.66 12.10 5.31
CA THR A 572 3.57 12.97 5.78
C THR A 572 2.82 13.61 4.63
N SER A 573 1.57 14.04 4.85
CA SER A 573 1.01 15.12 4.03
C SER A 573 1.88 16.39 4.09
N PRO A 574 1.83 17.28 3.09
CA PRO A 574 2.66 18.47 3.05
C PRO A 574 2.21 19.46 4.13
N ILE A 575 3.18 20.14 4.73
CA ILE A 575 2.95 21.39 5.46
C ILE A 575 3.28 22.54 4.51
N LEU A 576 2.29 23.38 4.25
CA LEU A 576 2.48 24.61 3.47
C LEU A 576 2.97 25.72 4.41
N ILE A 577 3.99 26.46 3.98
CA ILE A 577 4.67 27.51 4.74
C ILE A 577 4.43 28.88 4.10
#